data_AF-A0A2W4SE68-F1
#
_entry.id   AF-A0A2W4SE68-F1
#
_cell.length_a   1.000
_cell.length_b   1.000
_cell.length_c   1.000
_cell.angle_alpha   90.00
_cell.angle_beta   90.00
_cell.angle_gamma   90.00
#
_symmetry.space_group_name_H-M   'P 1'
#
loop_
_entity.id
_entity.type
_entity.pdbx_description
1 polymer ?
#
loop_
_entity_poly.entity_id
_entity_poly.type
_entity_poly.pdbx_seq_one_letter_code
_entity_poly.pdbx_strand_id
1 'polypeptide(L)'
;MLKDRAPFRFGAAADAAEVQCRRCLRLRPFADLDRMFWCEECRASARRQAARWGRIGALAGAAAMAIWIGLGVRPPSVRLQILYAVAILALYRIGRRLAEEVVYGVARIRNRPGVESRGEP
;
A
#
# COMPACT_ATOMS: atom_id res chain seq x y z
N MET A 1 1.35 -21.79 -51.31
CA MET A 1 1.00 -20.60 -50.51
C MET A 1 1.26 -20.92 -49.04
N LEU A 2 2.46 -20.59 -48.55
CA LEU A 2 2.81 -20.73 -47.13
C LEU A 2 2.19 -19.57 -46.35
N LYS A 3 1.45 -19.91 -45.29
CA LYS A 3 0.81 -18.97 -44.38
C LYS A 3 1.71 -18.85 -43.15
N ASP A 4 2.75 -18.05 -43.26
CA ASP A 4 3.62 -17.68 -42.14
C ASP A 4 2.85 -16.74 -41.19
N ARG A 5 2.10 -17.34 -40.27
CA ARG A 5 1.64 -16.65 -39.06
C ARG A 5 2.75 -16.72 -38.03
N ALA A 6 3.59 -15.67 -37.97
CA ALA A 6 4.45 -15.42 -36.81
C ALA A 6 3.95 -14.20 -36.04
N PRO A 7 2.97 -14.33 -35.13
CA PRO A 7 2.47 -13.18 -34.36
C PRO A 7 3.24 -12.85 -33.06
N PHE A 8 4.29 -13.59 -32.66
CA PHE A 8 4.81 -13.51 -31.29
C PHE A 8 6.24 -12.96 -31.08
N ARG A 9 7.02 -12.67 -32.13
CA ARG A 9 8.43 -12.25 -31.95
C ARG A 9 8.61 -10.83 -31.35
N PHE A 10 7.62 -9.96 -31.46
CA PHE A 10 7.68 -8.61 -30.89
C PHE A 10 7.48 -8.59 -29.36
N GLY A 11 6.76 -9.57 -28.80
CA GLY A 11 6.55 -9.69 -27.35
C GLY A 11 7.85 -9.99 -26.62
N ALA A 12 8.51 -11.09 -26.99
CA ALA A 12 9.72 -11.55 -26.30
C ALA A 12 10.89 -10.55 -26.31
N ALA A 13 11.05 -9.76 -27.38
CA ALA A 13 12.08 -8.72 -27.46
C ALA A 13 11.73 -7.48 -26.61
N ALA A 14 10.43 -7.14 -26.51
CA ALA A 14 9.95 -6.08 -25.61
C ALA A 14 10.01 -6.52 -24.14
N ASP A 15 9.77 -7.81 -23.86
CA ASP A 15 9.87 -8.40 -22.52
C ASP A 15 11.32 -8.40 -22.01
N ALA A 16 12.29 -8.59 -22.90
CA ALA A 16 13.72 -8.47 -22.64
C ALA A 16 14.24 -7.02 -22.60
N ALA A 17 13.44 -6.03 -23.02
CA ALA A 17 13.84 -4.64 -22.96
C ALA A 17 13.98 -4.24 -21.49
N GLU A 18 15.19 -3.84 -21.09
CA GLU A 18 15.45 -3.38 -19.74
C GLU A 18 14.91 -1.97 -19.56
N VAL A 19 14.01 -1.80 -18.59
CA VAL A 19 13.41 -0.51 -18.27
C VAL A 19 13.66 -0.19 -16.81
N GLN A 20 13.86 1.08 -16.52
CA GLN A 20 14.15 1.53 -15.17
C GLN A 20 12.90 1.49 -14.28
N CYS A 21 13.02 0.82 -13.13
CA CYS A 21 11.99 0.87 -12.10
C CYS A 21 11.87 2.30 -11.54
N ARG A 22 10.67 2.88 -11.53
CA ARG A 22 10.45 4.27 -11.07
C ARG A 22 10.77 4.52 -9.60
N ARG A 23 10.87 3.46 -8.79
CA ARG A 23 11.05 3.57 -7.35
C ARG A 23 12.48 3.33 -6.88
N CYS A 24 13.08 2.21 -7.27
CA CYS A 24 14.47 1.86 -6.91
C CYS A 24 15.49 2.24 -7.98
N LEU A 25 15.05 2.76 -9.14
CA LEU A 25 15.90 3.19 -10.25
C LEU A 25 16.81 2.10 -10.84
N ARG A 26 16.64 0.84 -10.46
CA ARG A 26 17.34 -0.30 -11.08
C ARG A 26 16.68 -0.72 -12.38
N LEU A 27 17.51 -1.07 -13.35
CA LEU A 27 17.09 -1.69 -14.61
C LEU A 27 16.55 -3.09 -14.32
N ARG A 28 15.37 -3.39 -14.86
CA ARG A 28 14.72 -4.69 -14.78
C ARG A 28 14.07 -5.01 -16.13
N PRO A 29 13.91 -6.28 -16.49
CA PRO A 29 13.14 -6.67 -17.66
C PRO A 29 11.73 -6.06 -17.59
N PHE A 30 11.21 -5.57 -18.71
CA PHE A 30 9.87 -4.99 -18.77
C PHE A 30 8.79 -5.97 -18.27
N ALA A 31 9.00 -7.29 -18.49
CA ALA A 31 8.11 -8.34 -18.00
C ALA A 31 7.98 -8.40 -16.45
N ASP A 32 9.01 -7.98 -15.70
CA ASP A 32 9.01 -7.99 -14.23
C ASP A 32 8.39 -6.72 -13.62
N LEU A 33 8.08 -5.74 -14.47
CA LEU A 33 7.52 -4.46 -14.08
C LEU A 33 5.99 -4.49 -14.22
N ASP A 34 5.31 -4.02 -13.18
CA ASP A 34 3.87 -3.77 -13.26
C ASP A 34 3.56 -2.54 -14.15
N ARG A 35 2.27 -2.29 -14.44
CA ARG A 35 1.75 -1.14 -15.20
C ARG A 35 2.24 0.23 -14.72
N MET A 36 2.78 0.33 -13.50
CA MET A 36 3.40 1.53 -12.93
C MET A 36 4.93 1.61 -13.08
N PHE A 37 5.55 0.65 -13.76
CA PHE A 37 7.00 0.47 -13.82
C PHE A 37 7.63 0.23 -12.44
N TRP A 38 6.98 -0.60 -11.63
CA TRP A 38 7.49 -1.01 -10.31
C TRP A 38 7.82 -2.49 -10.30
N CYS A 39 9.04 -2.83 -9.87
CA CYS A 39 9.44 -4.22 -9.66
C CYS A 39 8.70 -4.87 -8.48
N GLU A 40 8.70 -6.20 -8.42
CA GLU A 40 8.05 -6.97 -7.36
C GLU A 40 8.53 -6.59 -5.94
N GLU A 41 9.82 -6.37 -5.77
CA GLU A 41 10.44 -5.98 -4.49
C GLU A 41 9.87 -4.64 -3.99
N CYS A 42 9.80 -3.65 -4.87
CA CYS A 42 9.23 -2.33 -4.57
C CYS A 42 7.74 -2.41 -4.28
N ARG A 43 7.00 -3.26 -5.01
CA ARG A 43 5.60 -3.54 -4.73
C ARG A 43 5.45 -4.12 -3.32
N ALA A 44 6.19 -5.20 -3.00
CA ALA A 44 6.16 -5.87 -1.71
C ALA A 44 6.52 -4.93 -0.54
N SER A 45 7.52 -4.06 -0.71
CA SER A 45 7.89 -3.07 0.32
C SER A 45 6.77 -2.05 0.54
N ALA A 46 6.15 -1.55 -0.55
CA ALA A 46 5.03 -0.63 -0.46
C ALA A 46 3.81 -1.28 0.23
N ARG A 47 3.51 -2.56 -0.05
CA ARG A 47 2.44 -3.31 0.65
C ARG A 47 2.68 -3.36 2.16
N ARG A 48 3.93 -3.67 2.56
CA ARG A 48 4.33 -3.78 3.98
C ARG A 48 4.26 -2.43 4.68
N GLN A 49 4.71 -1.35 4.03
CA GLN A 49 4.57 0.00 4.55
C GLN A 49 3.10 0.39 4.68
N ALA A 50 2.26 0.10 3.68
CA ALA A 50 0.83 0.35 3.73
C ALA A 50 0.15 -0.34 4.91
N ALA A 51 0.45 -1.62 5.14
CA ALA A 51 -0.07 -2.35 6.29
C ALA A 51 0.40 -1.76 7.64
N ARG A 52 1.66 -1.32 7.72
CA ARG A 52 2.20 -0.71 8.94
C ARG A 52 1.56 0.64 9.23
N TRP A 53 1.50 1.53 8.25
CA TRP A 53 0.88 2.85 8.37
C TRP A 53 -0.62 2.77 8.61
N GLY A 54 -1.31 1.83 7.94
CA GLY A 54 -2.72 1.58 8.17
C GLY A 54 -3.01 1.11 9.60
N ARG A 55 -2.13 0.26 10.17
CA ARG A 55 -2.24 -0.15 11.57
C ARG A 55 -2.01 1.01 12.54
N ILE A 56 -0.97 1.83 12.31
CA ILE A 56 -0.66 2.99 13.17
C ILE A 56 -1.81 4.01 13.14
N GLY A 57 -2.30 4.35 11.94
CA GLY A 57 -3.41 5.30 11.79
C GLY A 57 -4.71 4.81 12.45
N ALA A 58 -5.04 3.53 12.28
CA ALA A 58 -6.21 2.93 12.92
C ALA A 58 -6.08 2.91 14.45
N LEU A 59 -4.91 2.56 14.98
CA LEU A 59 -4.65 2.60 16.43
C LEU A 59 -4.75 4.02 16.99
N ALA A 60 -4.14 4.99 16.32
CA ALA A 60 -4.19 6.40 16.74
C ALA A 60 -5.63 6.93 16.76
N GLY A 61 -6.42 6.65 15.72
CA GLY A 61 -7.83 7.05 15.65
C GLY A 61 -8.69 6.38 16.73
N ALA A 62 -8.52 5.07 16.94
CA ALA A 62 -9.24 4.34 17.98
C ALA A 62 -8.88 4.85 19.39
N ALA A 63 -7.60 5.11 19.66
CA ALA A 63 -7.15 5.65 20.94
C ALA A 63 -7.69 7.06 21.19
N ALA A 64 -7.62 7.95 20.20
CA ALA A 64 -8.18 9.30 20.30
C ALA A 64 -9.68 9.27 20.61
N MET A 65 -10.43 8.38 19.95
CA MET A 65 -11.87 8.21 20.20
C MET A 65 -12.15 7.67 21.61
N ALA A 66 -11.40 6.68 22.07
CA ALA A 66 -11.53 6.13 23.42
C ALA A 66 -11.28 7.20 24.50
N ILE A 67 -10.23 8.02 24.32
CA ILE A 67 -9.90 9.12 25.21
C ILE A 67 -11.03 10.16 25.22
N TRP A 68 -11.53 10.54 24.05
CA TRP A 68 -12.64 11.49 23.92
C TRP A 68 -13.89 11.03 24.66
N ILE A 69 -14.29 9.77 24.47
CA ILE A 69 -15.47 9.20 25.14
C ILE A 69 -15.25 9.12 26.66
N GLY A 70 -14.05 8.70 27.10
CA GLY A 70 -13.71 8.58 28.51
C GLY A 70 -13.71 9.90 29.26
N LEU A 71 -13.19 10.98 28.65
CA LEU A 71 -13.05 12.28 29.31
C LEU A 71 -14.27 13.19 29.10
N GLY A 72 -14.83 13.22 27.90
CA GLY A 72 -15.91 14.14 27.51
C GLY A 72 -17.31 13.58 27.76
N VAL A 73 -17.57 12.32 27.36
CA VAL A 73 -18.93 11.73 27.47
C VAL A 73 -19.17 11.12 28.85
N ARG A 74 -18.15 10.51 29.45
CA ARG A 74 -18.20 9.82 30.76
C ARG A 74 -19.46 8.94 30.90
N PRO A 75 -19.53 7.80 30.18
CA PRO A 75 -20.71 6.95 30.19
C PRO A 75 -21.04 6.46 31.62
N PRO A 76 -22.26 6.75 32.13
CA PRO A 76 -22.62 6.51 33.53
C PRO A 76 -22.89 5.03 33.85
N SER A 77 -23.04 4.18 32.84
CA SER A 77 -23.34 2.75 33.02
C SER A 77 -22.34 1.85 32.31
N VAL A 78 -22.06 0.70 32.93
CA VAL A 78 -21.18 -0.34 32.38
C VAL A 78 -21.68 -0.84 31.03
N ARG A 79 -23.01 -0.92 30.82
CA ARG A 79 -23.60 -1.34 29.54
C ARG A 79 -23.24 -0.38 28.40
N LEU A 80 -23.25 0.93 28.66
CA LEU A 80 -22.83 1.93 27.67
C LEU A 80 -21.32 1.86 27.40
N GLN A 81 -20.50 1.61 28.43
CA GLN A 81 -19.05 1.41 28.26
C GLN A 81 -18.75 0.23 27.33
N ILE A 82 -19.44 -0.90 27.50
CA ILE A 82 -19.30 -2.07 26.63
C ILE A 82 -19.70 -1.73 25.18
N LEU A 83 -20.84 -1.05 24.99
CA LEU A 83 -21.29 -0.63 23.66
C LEU A 83 -20.26 0.26 22.95
N TYR A 84 -19.72 1.26 23.65
CA TYR A 84 -18.67 2.12 23.09
C TYR A 84 -17.38 1.35 22.78
N ALA A 85 -16.97 0.41 23.64
CA ALA A 85 -15.81 -0.43 23.37
C ALA A 85 -15.99 -1.26 22.10
N VAL A 86 -17.17 -1.86 21.90
CA VAL A 86 -17.50 -2.61 20.67
C VAL A 86 -17.51 -1.69 19.45
N ALA A 87 -18.08 -0.49 19.56
CA ALA A 87 -18.09 0.49 18.46
C ALA A 87 -16.69 0.95 18.06
N ILE A 88 -15.81 1.23 19.03
CA ILE A 88 -14.41 1.58 18.78
C ILE A 88 -13.67 0.42 18.12
N LEU A 89 -13.92 -0.82 18.55
CA LEU A 89 -13.33 -2.01 17.94
C LEU A 89 -13.78 -2.17 16.47
N ALA A 90 -15.06 -1.92 16.19
CA ALA A 90 -15.59 -1.94 14.82
C ALA A 90 -14.94 -0.84 13.97
N LEU A 91 -14.85 0.39 14.49
CA LEU A 91 -14.18 1.51 13.84
C LEU A 91 -12.71 1.17 13.52
N TYR A 92 -11.99 0.58 14.46
CA TYR A 92 -10.61 0.13 14.27
C TYR A 92 -10.50 -0.89 13.12
N ARG A 93 -11.38 -1.90 13.08
CA ARG A 93 -11.34 -2.93 12.04
C ARG A 93 -11.65 -2.38 10.65
N ILE A 94 -12.65 -1.51 10.54
CA ILE A 94 -13.03 -0.89 9.27
C ILE A 94 -11.94 0.09 8.83
N GLY A 95 -11.50 0.96 9.74
CA GLY A 95 -10.44 1.94 9.50
C GLY A 95 -9.13 1.29 9.06
N ARG A 96 -8.77 0.12 9.61
CA ARG A 96 -7.57 -0.62 9.18
C ARG A 96 -7.64 -1.03 7.70
N ARG A 97 -8.80 -1.55 7.25
CA ARG A 97 -8.97 -1.94 5.84
C ARG A 97 -8.95 -0.73 4.91
N LEU A 98 -9.65 0.34 5.30
CA LEU A 98 -9.67 1.58 4.52
C LEU A 98 -8.28 2.21 4.42
N ALA A 99 -7.51 2.20 5.51
CA ALA A 99 -6.17 2.76 5.51
C ALA A 99 -5.19 1.95 4.65
N GLU A 100 -5.35 0.63 4.56
CA GLU A 100 -4.57 -0.18 3.60
C GLU A 100 -4.84 0.28 2.16
N GLU A 101 -6.11 0.44 1.78
CA GLU A 101 -6.48 0.91 0.44
C GLU A 101 -6.01 2.35 0.16
N VAL A 102 -6.19 3.26 1.12
CA VAL A 102 -5.75 4.65 1.00
C VAL A 102 -4.24 4.75 0.90
N VAL A 103 -3.46 3.98 1.68
CA VAL A 103 -1.99 4.06 1.58
C VAL A 103 -1.50 3.48 0.25
N TYR A 104 -2.16 2.47 -0.30
CA TYR A 104 -1.89 2.05 -1.68
C TYR A 104 -2.23 3.14 -2.72
N GLY A 105 -3.39 3.78 -2.58
CA GLY A 105 -3.79 4.89 -3.43
C GLY A 105 -2.81 6.07 -3.35
N VAL A 106 -2.39 6.42 -2.14
CA VAL A 106 -1.39 7.47 -1.89
C VAL A 106 -0.02 7.07 -2.40
N ALA A 107 0.40 5.81 -2.24
CA ALA A 107 1.66 5.32 -2.81
C ALA A 107 1.67 5.38 -4.35
N ARG A 108 0.50 5.20 -4.98
CA ARG A 108 0.31 5.38 -6.42
C ARG A 108 0.43 6.86 -6.84
N ILE A 109 -0.14 7.79 -6.07
CA ILE A 109 -0.13 9.23 -6.38
C ILE A 109 1.23 9.87 -6.04
N ARG A 110 1.81 9.53 -4.89
CA ARG A 110 3.13 10.00 -4.43
C ARG A 110 4.26 9.21 -5.11
N ASN A 111 4.20 9.01 -6.43
CA ASN A 111 5.30 8.45 -7.22
C ASN A 111 6.49 9.44 -7.26
N ARG A 112 6.99 9.86 -6.08
CA ARG A 112 8.25 10.55 -5.92
C ARG A 112 9.33 9.49 -6.15
N PRO A 113 10.23 9.68 -7.12
CA PRO A 113 11.38 8.80 -7.26
C PRO A 113 12.11 8.76 -5.91
N GLY A 114 12.39 7.55 -5.42
CA GLY A 114 13.16 7.38 -4.19
C GLY A 114 14.60 7.76 -4.47
N VAL A 115 15.06 8.86 -3.89
CA VAL A 115 16.47 9.31 -3.83
C VAL A 115 17.25 8.42 -2.84
N GLU A 116 17.08 7.11 -2.92
CA GLU A 116 17.73 6.14 -2.03
C GLU A 116 18.55 5.15 -2.86
N SER A 117 19.55 5.69 -3.55
CA SER A 117 20.69 4.93 -4.09
C SER A 117 21.96 5.79 -4.02
N ARG A 118 22.20 6.46 -2.88
CA ARG A 118 23.53 6.97 -2.53
C ARG A 118 24.06 6.12 -1.39
N GLY A 119 24.73 5.03 -1.74
CA GLY A 119 25.36 4.15 -0.77
C GLY A 119 25.85 2.84 -1.38
N GLU A 120 26.49 2.90 -2.55
CA GLU A 120 27.56 1.97 -2.89
C GLU A 120 28.87 2.59 -2.36
N PRO A 121 29.81 1.75 -1.93
CA PRO A 121 30.84 1.31 -2.88
C PRO A 121 30.74 -0.17 -3.27
#